data_AF-X1R4V4-F1
#
_entry.id   AF-X1R4V4-F1
#
_cell.length_a   1.000
_cell.length_b   1.000
_cell.length_c   1.000
_cell.angle_alpha   90.00
_cell.angle_beta   90.00
_cell.angle_gamma   90.00
#
_symmetry.space_group_name_H-M   'P 1'
#
loop_
_entity.id
_entity.type
_entity.pdbx_description
1 polymer ?
#
loop_
_entity_poly.entity_id
_entity_poly.type
_entity_poly.pdbx_seq_one_letter_code
_entity_poly.pdbx_strand_id
1 'polypeptide(L)'
;EENLDEIALGKLEWVEVLKNFYQPFKETLNIAYKKMKKIKPQATKEICPECGSAMVIRLGRYGKFLACSSFPRCRYTAPLDEQGKKIVPQMTEEKCSKCESPMVIRWGRRGKFLACSAYPKCKNTKSIPKKE
;
A
#
# COMPACT_ATOMS: atom_id res chain seq x y z
N GLU A 1 27.85 -14.81 -4.83
CA GLU A 1 27.93 -14.94 -6.30
C GLU A 1 29.07 -15.86 -6.73
N GLU A 2 30.21 -15.86 -6.03
CA GLU A 2 31.35 -16.76 -6.28
C GLU A 2 30.99 -18.25 -6.51
N ASN A 3 30.16 -18.87 -5.65
CA ASN A 3 29.74 -20.26 -5.85
C ASN A 3 28.94 -20.49 -7.16
N LEU A 4 28.23 -19.46 -7.65
CA LEU A 4 27.45 -19.54 -8.90
C LEU A 4 28.37 -19.44 -10.12
N ASP A 5 29.43 -18.63 -10.02
CA ASP A 5 30.46 -18.52 -11.05
C ASP A 5 31.26 -19.82 -11.18
N GLU A 6 31.56 -20.48 -10.06
CA GLU A 6 32.26 -21.77 -10.04
C GLU A 6 31.42 -22.93 -10.62
N ILE A 7 30.10 -22.91 -10.42
CA ILE A 7 29.17 -23.83 -11.09
C ILE A 7 29.16 -23.58 -12.60
N ALA A 8 29.15 -22.32 -13.03
CA ALA A 8 29.18 -21.96 -14.45
C ALA A 8 30.48 -22.41 -15.14
N LEU A 9 31.59 -22.43 -14.40
CA LEU A 9 32.88 -22.97 -14.84
C LEU A 9 32.98 -24.51 -14.72
N GLY A 10 31.95 -25.19 -14.21
CA GLY A 10 31.92 -26.64 -14.02
C GLY A 10 32.81 -27.15 -12.88
N LYS A 11 33.27 -26.26 -11.99
CA LYS A 11 34.17 -26.60 -10.88
C LYS A 11 33.42 -27.15 -9.66
N LEU A 12 32.12 -26.83 -9.54
CA LEU A 12 31.26 -27.24 -8.44
C LEU A 12 29.96 -27.84 -8.94
N GLU A 13 29.46 -28.84 -8.20
CA GLU A 13 28.15 -29.44 -8.42
C GLU A 13 27.04 -28.57 -7.81
N TRP A 14 26.12 -28.11 -8.65
CA TRP A 14 25.06 -27.18 -8.25
C TRP A 14 24.14 -27.73 -7.14
N VAL A 15 23.92 -29.05 -7.12
CA VAL A 15 23.07 -29.72 -6.13
C VAL A 15 23.65 -29.60 -4.73
N GLU A 16 24.97 -29.67 -4.59
CA GLU A 16 25.66 -29.58 -3.30
C GLU A 16 25.61 -28.15 -2.76
N VAL A 17 25.85 -27.17 -3.63
CA VAL A 17 25.74 -25.74 -3.29
C VAL A 17 24.32 -25.41 -2.81
N LEU A 18 23.29 -25.91 -3.49
CA LEU A 18 21.90 -25.70 -3.07
C LEU A 18 21.58 -26.36 -1.73
N LYS A 19 22.04 -27.60 -1.49
CA LYS A 19 21.85 -28.28 -0.20
C LYS A 19 22.50 -27.50 0.93
N ASN A 20 23.76 -27.09 0.74
CA ASN A 20 24.53 -26.35 1.74
C ASN A 20 23.93 -24.98 2.04
N PHE A 21 23.34 -24.32 1.05
CA PHE A 21 22.60 -23.08 1.26
C PHE A 21 21.25 -23.29 1.95
N TYR A 22 20.50 -24.31 1.53
CA TYR A 22 19.12 -24.48 1.96
C TYR A 22 18.98 -24.99 3.40
N GLN A 23 19.90 -25.83 3.90
CA GLN A 23 19.81 -26.36 5.27
C GLN A 23 19.88 -25.25 6.34
N PRO A 24 20.90 -24.35 6.36
CA PRO A 24 20.93 -23.23 7.31
C PRO A 24 19.78 -22.24 7.11
N PHE A 25 19.37 -22.03 5.85
CA PHE A 25 18.24 -21.16 5.54
C PHE A 25 16.92 -21.70 6.10
N LYS A 26 16.70 -23.01 6.03
CA LYS A 26 15.51 -23.67 6.59
C LYS A 26 15.44 -23.51 8.11
N GLU A 27 16.57 -23.64 8.81
CA GLU A 27 16.64 -23.43 10.25
C GLU A 27 16.32 -21.98 10.63
N THR A 28 16.94 -21.02 9.95
CA THR A 28 16.67 -19.59 10.17
C THR A 28 15.22 -19.22 9.86
N LEU A 29 14.63 -19.78 8.80
CA LEU A 29 13.20 -19.65 8.50
C LEU A 29 12.31 -20.19 9.61
N ASN A 30 12.61 -21.38 10.14
CA ASN A 30 11.84 -21.97 11.23
C ASN A 30 11.89 -21.11 12.50
N ILE A 31 13.05 -20.55 12.81
CA ILE A 31 13.22 -19.60 13.92
C ILE A 31 12.36 -18.36 13.69
N ALA A 32 12.38 -17.81 12.47
CA ALA A 32 11.59 -16.64 12.11
C ALA A 32 10.10 -16.92 12.25
N TYR A 33 9.58 -18.04 11.74
CA TYR A 33 8.19 -18.44 11.89
C TYR A 33 7.75 -18.54 13.35
N LYS A 34 8.60 -19.06 14.24
CA LYS A 34 8.32 -19.17 15.67
C LYS A 34 8.38 -17.81 16.39
N LYS A 35 9.30 -16.92 16.01
CA LYS A 35 9.54 -15.63 16.68
C LYS A 35 8.74 -14.46 16.10
N MET A 36 8.13 -14.60 14.92
CA MET A 36 7.37 -13.52 14.27
C MET A 36 6.15 -13.12 15.11
N LYS A 37 6.16 -11.87 15.59
CA LYS A 37 5.00 -11.27 16.25
C LYS A 37 3.92 -10.96 15.22
N LYS A 38 2.74 -11.57 15.36
CA LYS A 38 1.56 -11.22 14.55
C LYS A 38 1.03 -9.86 15.01
N ILE A 39 1.20 -8.83 14.20
CA ILE A 39 0.65 -7.50 14.45
C ILE A 39 -0.87 -7.58 14.24
N LYS A 40 -1.64 -7.46 15.33
CA LYS A 40 -3.10 -7.41 15.23
C LYS A 40 -3.53 -6.06 14.62
N PRO A 41 -4.55 -6.06 13.76
CA PRO A 41 -5.13 -4.81 13.26
C PRO A 41 -5.71 -3.98 14.42
N GLN A 42 -5.47 -2.67 14.41
CA GLN A 42 -6.00 -1.78 15.43
C GLN A 42 -7.42 -1.35 15.05
N ALA A 43 -8.38 -1.52 15.94
CA ALA A 43 -9.76 -1.10 15.68
C ALA A 43 -9.88 0.43 15.69
N THR A 44 -10.71 0.97 14.79
CA THR A 44 -11.04 2.41 14.77
C THR A 44 -12.54 2.62 14.95
N LYS A 45 -12.94 3.87 15.21
CA LYS A 45 -14.34 4.29 15.28
C LYS A 45 -14.96 4.57 13.90
N GLU A 46 -14.19 4.40 12.83
CA GLU A 46 -14.61 4.70 11.46
C GLU A 46 -15.48 3.58 10.89
N ILE A 47 -16.53 3.96 10.18
CA ILE A 47 -17.46 3.04 9.53
C ILE A 47 -17.16 3.01 8.02
N CYS A 48 -17.19 1.81 7.44
CA CYS A 48 -16.97 1.62 6.02
C CYS A 48 -18.13 2.21 5.20
N PRO A 49 -17.87 3.12 4.24
CA PRO A 49 -18.93 3.74 3.43
C PRO A 49 -19.59 2.78 2.44
N GLU A 50 -18.97 1.64 2.12
CA GLU A 50 -19.51 0.67 1.16
C GLU A 50 -20.42 -0.39 1.82
N CYS A 51 -20.18 -0.75 3.09
CA CYS A 51 -20.88 -1.88 3.72
C CYS A 51 -21.33 -1.64 5.17
N GLY A 52 -21.07 -0.46 5.74
CA GLY A 52 -21.45 -0.12 7.11
C GLY A 52 -20.69 -0.87 8.22
N SER A 53 -19.73 -1.74 7.87
CA SER A 53 -18.92 -2.46 8.86
C SER A 53 -17.84 -1.57 9.46
N ALA A 54 -17.36 -1.88 10.66
CA ALA A 54 -16.24 -1.17 11.29
C ALA A 54 -14.97 -1.23 10.44
N MET A 55 -14.13 -0.20 10.53
CA MET A 55 -12.83 -0.17 9.88
C MET A 55 -11.69 -0.45 10.89
N VAL A 56 -10.58 -0.94 10.37
CA VAL A 56 -9.39 -1.28 11.15
C VAL A 56 -8.12 -0.78 10.47
N ILE A 57 -7.12 -0.39 11.25
CA ILE A 57 -5.79 0.00 10.75
C ILE A 57 -4.97 -1.27 10.53
N ARG A 58 -4.46 -1.43 9.32
CA ARG A 58 -3.52 -2.48 8.92
C ARG A 58 -2.21 -1.85 8.48
N LEU A 59 -1.13 -2.63 8.57
CA LEU A 59 0.19 -2.23 8.07
C LEU A 59 0.41 -2.86 6.70
N GLY A 60 0.72 -2.05 5.70
CA GLY A 60 1.10 -2.48 4.35
C GLY A 60 2.49 -1.99 3.97
N ARG A 61 2.87 -2.24 2.70
CA ARG A 61 4.17 -1.81 2.14
C ARG A 61 4.41 -0.29 2.27
N TYR A 62 3.34 0.51 2.15
CA TYR A 62 3.40 1.97 2.17
C TYR A 62 3.06 2.56 3.54
N GLY A 63 3.05 1.75 4.61
CA GLY A 63 2.71 2.18 5.96
C GLY A 63 1.31 1.76 6.40
N LYS A 64 0.80 2.47 7.42
CA LYS A 64 -0.53 2.19 8.00
C LYS A 64 -1.63 2.68 7.08
N PHE A 65 -2.68 1.89 6.92
CA PHE A 65 -3.87 2.26 6.14
C PHE A 65 -5.13 1.72 6.79
N LEU A 66 -6.25 2.35 6.49
CA LEU A 66 -7.57 1.95 6.97
C LEU A 66 -8.16 0.90 6.02
N ALA A 67 -8.61 -0.23 6.55
CA ALA A 67 -9.22 -1.32 5.81
C ALA A 67 -10.57 -1.70 6.41
N CYS A 68 -11.50 -2.16 5.59
CA CYS A 68 -12.75 -2.73 6.11
C CYS A 68 -12.49 -4.00 6.94
N SER A 69 -13.16 -4.13 8.09
CA SER A 69 -13.11 -5.35 8.91
C SER A 69 -13.69 -6.58 8.18
N SER A 70 -14.66 -6.37 7.30
CA SER A 70 -15.36 -7.41 6.52
C SER A 70 -14.58 -7.92 5.30
N PHE A 71 -13.28 -7.65 5.21
CA PHE A 71 -12.42 -8.25 4.18
C PHE A 71 -12.41 -9.79 4.32
N PRO A 72 -12.57 -10.59 3.25
CA PRO A 72 -12.44 -10.23 1.82
C PRO A 72 -13.74 -9.80 1.11
N ARG A 73 -14.90 -9.78 1.80
CA ARG A 73 -16.20 -9.42 1.19
C ARG A 73 -16.26 -7.95 0.79
N CYS A 74 -15.71 -7.06 1.62
CA CYS A 74 -15.54 -5.65 1.29
C CYS A 74 -14.04 -5.32 1.14
N ARG A 75 -13.67 -4.71 0.01
CA ARG A 75 -12.28 -4.36 -0.34
C ARG A 75 -11.96 -2.87 -0.21
N TYR A 76 -12.88 -2.10 0.37
CA TYR A 76 -12.67 -0.68 0.62
C TYR A 76 -11.44 -0.45 1.52
N THR A 77 -10.55 0.43 1.05
CA THR A 77 -9.38 0.89 1.81
C THR A 77 -9.25 2.40 1.69
N ALA A 78 -8.71 3.04 2.72
CA ALA A 78 -8.42 4.46 2.73
C ALA A 78 -7.01 4.72 3.27
N PRO A 79 -6.24 5.65 2.66
CA PRO A 79 -4.94 6.04 3.18
C PRO A 79 -5.09 6.82 4.50
N LEU A 80 -4.07 6.72 5.35
CA LEU A 80 -3.95 7.46 6.60
C LEU A 80 -2.72 8.39 6.51
N ASP A 81 -2.82 9.58 7.10
CA ASP A 81 -1.68 10.48 7.32
C ASP A 81 -0.77 9.96 8.44
N GLU A 82 0.41 10.56 8.60
CA GLU A 82 1.38 10.24 9.67
C GLU A 82 0.78 10.36 11.08
N GLN A 83 -0.22 11.22 11.24
CA GLN A 83 -0.97 11.43 12.48
C GLN A 83 -2.12 10.42 12.69
N GLY A 84 -2.27 9.43 11.79
CA GLY A 84 -3.31 8.41 11.87
C GLY A 84 -4.72 8.89 11.49
N LYS A 85 -4.85 10.08 10.87
CA LYS A 85 -6.13 10.60 10.37
C LYS A 85 -6.38 10.16 8.93
N LYS A 86 -7.64 9.93 8.58
CA LYS A 86 -8.07 9.60 7.22
C LYS A 86 -7.79 10.78 6.29
N ILE A 87 -7.05 10.52 5.21
CA ILE A 87 -6.83 11.52 4.17
C ILE A 87 -8.12 11.62 3.36
N VAL A 88 -8.98 12.56 3.72
CA VAL A 88 -10.18 12.86 2.94
C VAL A 88 -9.79 13.86 1.86
N PRO A 89 -10.02 13.57 0.57
CA PRO A 89 -9.81 14.55 -0.49
C PRO A 89 -10.67 15.78 -0.19
N GLN A 90 -10.04 16.94 -0.01
CA GLN A 90 -10.77 18.19 0.20
C GLN A 90 -11.47 18.56 -1.12
N MET A 91 -12.79 18.72 -1.08
CA MET A 91 -13.55 19.23 -2.22
C MET A 91 -13.24 20.71 -2.40
N THR A 92 -13.02 21.13 -3.63
CA THR A 92 -12.81 22.54 -4.00
C THR A 92 -13.98 23.05 -4.81
N GLU A 93 -14.20 24.36 -4.79
CA GLU A 93 -15.22 25.05 -5.58
C GLU A 93 -14.91 25.03 -7.09
N GLU A 94 -13.66 24.72 -7.47
CA GLU A 94 -13.28 24.59 -8.87
C GLU A 94 -14.01 23.44 -9.56
N LYS A 95 -14.75 23.78 -10.62
CA LYS A 95 -15.35 22.82 -11.55
C LYS A 95 -14.32 22.34 -12.56
N CYS A 96 -14.44 21.08 -12.93
CA CYS A 96 -13.62 20.49 -13.97
C CYS A 96 -14.02 21.01 -15.35
N SER A 97 -13.03 21.40 -16.17
CA SER A 97 -13.24 21.90 -17.53
C SER A 97 -13.82 20.90 -18.54
N LYS A 98 -13.92 19.60 -18.19
CA LYS A 98 -14.43 18.54 -19.09
C LYS A 98 -15.77 17.95 -18.63
N CYS A 99 -15.95 17.82 -17.32
CA CYS A 99 -17.06 17.10 -16.70
C CYS A 99 -18.02 18.03 -15.92
N GLU A 100 -17.64 19.31 -15.72
CA GLU A 100 -18.25 20.28 -14.81
C GLU A 100 -18.41 19.84 -13.34
N SER A 101 -18.07 18.58 -13.03
CA SER A 101 -18.09 18.03 -11.70
C SER A 101 -17.05 18.73 -10.82
N PRO A 102 -17.28 18.80 -9.49
CA PRO A 102 -16.35 19.45 -8.57
C PRO A 102 -14.99 18.74 -8.61
N MET A 103 -13.92 19.52 -8.45
CA MET A 103 -12.57 18.96 -8.32
C MET A 103 -12.24 18.68 -6.86
N VAL A 104 -11.36 17.70 -6.63
CA VAL A 104 -10.88 17.29 -5.31
C VAL A 104 -9.37 17.38 -5.26
N ILE A 105 -8.82 17.86 -4.13
CA ILE A 105 -7.38 17.88 -3.90
C ILE A 105 -6.91 16.48 -3.53
N ARG A 106 -5.96 15.96 -4.29
CA ARG A 106 -5.27 14.69 -4.03
C ARG A 106 -3.77 14.91 -3.90
N TRP A 107 -3.10 14.01 -3.19
CA TRP A 107 -1.65 13.99 -3.08
C TRP A 107 -1.05 13.04 -4.10
N GLY A 108 -0.01 13.50 -4.81
CA GLY A 108 0.80 12.69 -5.72
C GLY A 108 2.28 12.89 -5.45
N ARG A 109 3.14 12.28 -6.27
CA ARG A 109 4.61 12.36 -6.13
C ARG A 109 5.16 13.79 -6.14
N ARG A 110 4.51 14.69 -6.90
CA ARG A 110 4.92 16.11 -7.06
C ARG A 110 4.25 17.06 -6.06
N GLY A 111 3.45 16.53 -5.12
CA GLY A 111 2.65 17.31 -4.18
C GLY A 111 1.15 17.27 -4.48
N LYS A 112 0.43 18.27 -3.98
CA LYS A 112 -1.03 18.38 -4.12
C LYS A 112 -1.44 18.74 -5.54
N PHE A 113 -2.48 18.11 -6.06
CA PHE A 113 -3.08 18.40 -7.36
C PHE A 113 -4.60 18.27 -7.32
N LEU A 114 -5.29 18.93 -8.24
CA LEU A 114 -6.74 18.83 -8.39
C LEU A 114 -7.10 17.69 -9.35
N ALA A 115 -8.07 16.85 -8.99
CA ALA A 115 -8.62 15.78 -9.84
C ALA A 115 -10.15 15.91 -9.96
N CYS A 116 -10.75 15.61 -11.13
CA CYS A 116 -12.23 15.54 -11.26
C CYS A 116 -12.78 14.50 -10.26
N SER A 117 -13.81 14.86 -9.50
CA SER A 117 -14.51 13.96 -8.58
C SER A 117 -15.14 12.75 -9.28
N ALA A 118 -15.55 12.91 -10.54
CA ALA A 118 -16.15 11.84 -11.36
C ALA A 118 -15.16 10.78 -11.85
N TYR A 119 -13.95 10.69 -11.30
CA TYR A 119 -13.03 9.58 -11.58
C TYR A 119 -13.69 8.24 -11.17
N PRO A 120 -13.65 7.18 -12.00
CA PRO A 120 -12.81 7.00 -13.19
C PRO A 120 -13.41 7.48 -14.52
N LYS A 121 -14.66 7.97 -14.53
CA LYS A 121 -15.37 8.41 -15.75
C LYS A 121 -14.70 9.65 -16.38
N CYS A 122 -14.20 10.58 -15.58
CA CYS A 122 -13.41 11.71 -16.04
C CYS A 122 -12.02 11.73 -15.38
N LYS A 123 -10.97 11.64 -16.21
CA LYS A 123 -9.56 11.58 -15.78
C LYS A 123 -8.85 12.94 -15.77
N ASN A 124 -9.60 14.05 -15.82
CA ASN A 124 -9.00 15.37 -15.88
C ASN A 124 -8.31 15.73 -14.55
N THR A 125 -7.09 16.27 -14.63
CA THR A 125 -6.31 16.73 -13.49
C THR A 125 -5.71 18.10 -13.79
N LYS A 126 -5.58 18.93 -12.76
CA LYS A 126 -4.89 20.23 -12.81
C LYS A 126 -3.82 20.29 -11.73
N SER A 127 -2.66 20.86 -12.04
CA SER A 127 -1.62 21.13 -11.04
C SER A 127 -1.97 22.37 -10.23
N ILE A 128 -1.78 22.32 -8.91
CA ILE A 128 -1.83 23.50 -8.06
C ILE A 128 -0.42 24.11 -8.08
N PRO A 129 -0.23 25.36 -8.55
CA PRO A 129 1.08 26.00 -8.46
C PRO A 129 1.50 26.11 -6.99
N LYS A 130 2.75 25.74 -6.66
CA LYS A 130 3.31 26.07 -5.35
C LYS A 130 3.35 27.60 -5.28
N LYS A 131 2.57 28.21 -4.37
CA LYS A 131 2.89 29.57 -3.95
C LYS A 131 4.26 29.50 -3.27
N GLU A 132 5.21 30.26 -3.81
CA GLU A 132 6.52 30.53 -3.21
C GLU A 132 6.37 31.18 -1.83
#